data_AF-A0ABD3EID7-F1
#
_entry.id   AF-A0ABD3EID7-F1
#
_cell.length_a   1.000
_cell.length_b   1.000
_cell.length_c   1.000
_cell.angle_alpha   90.00
_cell.angle_beta   90.00
_cell.angle_gamma   90.00
#
_symmetry.space_group_name_H-M   'P 1'
#
loop_
_entity.id
_entity.type
_entity.pdbx_description
1 polymer ?
#
loop_
_entity_poly.entity_id
_entity_poly.type
_entity_poly.pdbx_seq_one_letter_code
_entity_poly.pdbx_strand_id
1 'polypeptide(L)'
;MKLSFINISIILFYFILPAISQANNPETSKTNFKNNETPKIITGELMHKMCQDTTRSSMKSLCIEILSNFIGKPLTPTTLVGVMKIAENHANMTRVKIPGLLKNTKDEISKLKSTNHRPNSFSHKEAMYILNKKESKYEQCDKSYAYAVSQLNGINISNKISIKDHIRNAMQAVWLCNMDHKLAFKGMPEDVLAPDNRKFDDLCYIIMIVSNPKN
;
A
#
# COMPACT_ATOMS: atom_id res chain seq x y z
N MET A 1 -27.82 23.10 -33.77
CA MET A 1 -26.74 23.64 -32.92
C MET A 1 -26.96 23.17 -31.49
N LYS A 2 -26.26 22.10 -31.07
CA LYS A 2 -26.31 21.55 -29.70
C LYS A 2 -24.86 21.32 -29.27
N LEU A 3 -24.40 22.12 -28.30
CA LEU A 3 -23.09 21.93 -27.67
C LEU A 3 -23.16 20.73 -26.71
N SER A 4 -22.22 19.80 -26.88
CA SER A 4 -22.05 18.61 -26.04
C SER A 4 -21.24 18.97 -24.78
N PHE A 5 -21.92 18.98 -23.64
CA PHE A 5 -21.33 19.03 -22.29
C PHE A 5 -20.83 17.64 -21.89
N ILE A 6 -19.75 17.15 -22.48
CA ILE A 6 -19.04 15.96 -21.98
C ILE A 6 -17.55 16.15 -22.26
N ASN A 7 -16.81 16.76 -21.32
CA ASN A 7 -15.36 16.56 -21.08
C ASN A 7 -14.72 17.68 -20.23
N ILE A 8 -15.30 18.02 -19.07
CA ILE A 8 -14.63 18.92 -18.11
C ILE A 8 -14.34 18.24 -16.76
N SER A 9 -14.97 17.09 -16.45
CA SER A 9 -14.79 16.45 -15.13
C SER A 9 -13.55 15.56 -14.96
N ILE A 10 -12.73 15.33 -16.01
CA ILE A 10 -11.55 14.45 -15.92
C ILE A 10 -10.23 15.25 -15.72
N ILE A 11 -10.23 16.56 -15.97
CA ILE A 11 -9.00 17.39 -15.94
C ILE A 11 -8.68 17.95 -14.55
N LEU A 12 -9.58 17.80 -13.56
CA LEU A 12 -9.39 18.36 -12.21
C LEU A 12 -8.63 17.44 -11.22
N PHE A 13 -8.25 16.21 -11.60
CA PHE A 13 -7.55 15.29 -10.69
C PHE A 13 -6.01 15.34 -10.75
N TYR A 14 -5.42 16.19 -11.60
CA TYR A 14 -3.96 16.21 -11.84
C TYR A 14 -3.18 17.38 -11.21
N PHE A 15 -3.82 18.26 -10.42
CA PHE A 15 -3.14 19.43 -9.85
C PHE A 15 -3.36 19.59 -8.34
N ILE A 16 -2.89 18.64 -7.53
CA ILE A 16 -2.43 18.94 -6.16
C ILE A 16 -1.23 18.04 -5.82
N LEU A 17 -0.07 18.37 -6.39
CA LEU A 17 1.22 18.04 -5.79
C LEU A 17 1.62 19.27 -4.96
N PRO A 18 1.57 19.24 -3.61
CA PRO A 18 2.24 20.26 -2.85
C PRO A 18 3.74 19.92 -2.86
N ALA A 19 4.50 20.73 -3.59
CA ALA A 19 5.93 20.87 -3.37
C ALA A 19 6.14 21.47 -1.98
N ILE A 20 6.31 20.61 -0.97
CA ILE A 20 6.77 21.04 0.35
C ILE A 20 8.28 20.92 0.35
N SER A 21 8.92 21.99 -0.12
CA SER A 21 10.26 22.35 0.33
C SER A 21 10.14 22.78 1.79
N GLN A 22 10.65 21.98 2.72
CA GLN A 22 11.04 22.47 4.04
C GLN A 22 12.17 21.62 4.61
N ALA A 23 13.38 22.16 4.52
CA ALA A 23 14.44 21.86 5.48
C ALA A 23 13.99 22.40 6.83
N ASN A 24 13.99 21.57 7.87
CA ASN A 24 14.05 21.99 9.27
C ASN A 24 14.67 20.88 10.12
N ASN A 25 15.63 21.29 10.94
CA ASN A 25 16.43 20.46 11.84
C ASN A 25 15.59 19.57 12.77
N PRO A 26 16.10 18.39 13.16
CA PRO A 26 15.44 17.54 14.14
C PRO A 26 15.72 18.10 15.54
N GLU A 27 14.85 18.97 16.06
CA GLU A 27 14.76 19.14 17.51
C GLU A 27 14.11 17.90 18.11
N THR A 28 14.93 17.13 18.82
CA THR A 28 14.53 16.04 19.71
C THR A 28 13.59 16.56 20.80
N SER A 29 12.29 16.59 20.52
CA SER A 29 11.28 16.76 21.57
C SER A 29 11.10 15.45 22.33
N LYS A 30 11.84 15.30 23.43
CA LYS A 30 11.43 14.40 24.52
C LYS A 30 10.14 14.97 25.10
N THR A 31 9.00 14.35 24.82
CA THR A 31 7.76 14.65 25.54
C THR A 31 7.23 13.41 26.24
N ASN A 32 7.11 13.56 27.56
CA ASN A 32 6.64 12.57 28.52
C ASN A 32 5.19 12.19 28.26
N PHE A 33 4.94 10.90 28.00
CA PHE A 33 3.62 10.29 28.12
C PHE A 33 3.25 10.21 29.61
N LYS A 34 2.36 11.08 30.09
CA LYS A 34 1.62 10.89 31.34
C LYS A 34 0.18 10.49 31.02
N ASN A 35 -0.02 9.24 30.61
CA ASN A 35 -1.31 8.59 30.76
C ASN A 35 -1.17 7.63 31.96
N ASN A 36 -1.88 7.92 33.05
CA ASN A 36 -1.80 7.16 34.31
C ASN A 36 -2.47 5.77 34.25
N GLU A 37 -2.84 5.29 33.06
CA GLU A 37 -3.31 3.91 32.88
C GLU A 37 -2.11 2.98 32.76
N THR A 38 -2.12 1.90 33.54
CA THR A 38 -1.11 0.85 33.45
C THR A 38 -1.16 0.27 32.02
N PRO A 39 -0.04 0.23 31.28
CA PRO A 39 -0.02 -0.31 29.93
C PRO A 39 -0.58 -1.74 29.91
N LYS A 40 -1.60 -1.99 29.09
CA LYS A 40 -2.18 -3.34 28.96
C LYS A 40 -1.12 -4.31 28.44
N ILE A 41 -0.97 -5.45 29.10
CA ILE A 41 -0.09 -6.51 28.61
C ILE A 41 -0.80 -7.26 27.50
N ILE A 42 -0.09 -7.55 26.40
CA ILE A 42 -0.61 -8.37 25.32
C ILE A 42 -0.65 -9.83 25.81
N THR A 43 -1.86 -10.30 26.08
CA THR A 43 -2.16 -11.71 26.39
C THR A 43 -2.77 -12.39 25.17
N GLY A 44 -2.85 -13.72 25.19
CA GLY A 44 -3.53 -14.48 24.15
C GLY A 44 -5.00 -14.04 23.97
N GLU A 45 -5.70 -13.80 25.08
CA GLU A 45 -7.09 -13.31 25.08
C GLU A 45 -7.21 -11.91 24.47
N LEU A 46 -6.37 -10.96 24.90
CA LEU A 46 -6.39 -9.60 24.36
C LEU A 46 -6.07 -9.59 22.85
N MET A 47 -5.07 -10.37 22.43
CA MET A 47 -4.72 -10.56 21.03
C MET A 47 -5.91 -11.10 20.22
N HIS A 48 -6.57 -12.18 20.71
CA HIS A 48 -7.73 -12.74 20.04
C HIS A 48 -8.86 -11.72 19.90
N LYS A 49 -9.14 -10.95 20.96
CA LYS A 49 -10.14 -9.88 20.95
C LYS A 49 -9.80 -8.79 19.93
N MET A 50 -8.55 -8.32 19.91
CA MET A 50 -8.08 -7.31 18.96
C MET A 50 -8.20 -7.77 17.50
N CYS A 51 -7.88 -9.04 17.23
CA CYS A 51 -7.92 -9.60 15.88
C CYS A 51 -9.31 -10.12 15.46
N GLN A 52 -10.27 -10.23 16.38
CA GLN A 52 -11.60 -10.80 16.09
C GLN A 52 -12.44 -9.92 15.18
N ASP A 53 -12.29 -8.60 15.26
CA ASP A 53 -13.05 -7.62 14.47
C ASP A 53 -12.55 -7.46 13.03
N THR A 54 -11.59 -8.30 12.61
CA THR A 54 -11.07 -8.31 11.26
C THR A 54 -12.07 -8.96 10.31
N THR A 55 -12.39 -8.30 9.18
CA THR A 55 -13.42 -8.75 8.24
C THR A 55 -13.01 -9.98 7.41
N ARG A 56 -11.70 -10.28 7.32
CA ARG A 56 -11.15 -11.39 6.51
C ARG A 56 -10.46 -12.41 7.40
N SER A 57 -10.71 -13.70 7.15
CA SER A 57 -10.02 -14.80 7.86
C SER A 57 -8.50 -14.73 7.70
N SER A 58 -7.99 -14.39 6.51
CA SER A 58 -6.56 -14.21 6.27
C SER A 58 -5.95 -13.09 7.10
N MET A 59 -6.67 -11.98 7.26
CA MET A 59 -6.26 -10.85 8.09
C MET A 59 -6.23 -11.23 9.57
N LYS A 60 -7.22 -12.01 10.03
CA LYS A 60 -7.26 -12.52 11.40
C LYS A 60 -6.03 -13.35 11.74
N SER A 61 -5.68 -14.29 10.85
CA SER A 61 -4.49 -15.15 11.04
C SER A 61 -3.21 -14.31 11.05
N LEU A 62 -3.06 -13.37 10.11
CA LEU A 62 -1.90 -12.47 10.06
C LEU A 62 -1.80 -11.58 11.30
N CYS A 63 -2.93 -11.07 11.79
CA CYS A 63 -3.00 -10.26 13.00
C CYS A 63 -2.52 -11.05 14.22
N ILE A 64 -3.01 -12.29 14.39
CA ILE A 64 -2.59 -13.19 15.46
C ILE A 64 -1.10 -13.49 15.34
N GLU A 65 -0.62 -13.84 14.15
CA GLU A 65 0.80 -14.12 13.89
C GLU A 65 1.69 -12.95 14.32
N ILE A 66 1.35 -11.73 13.89
CA ILE A 66 2.12 -10.53 14.21
C ILE A 66 2.10 -10.23 15.71
N LEU A 67 0.90 -10.22 16.32
CA LEU A 67 0.75 -9.87 17.74
C LEU A 67 1.34 -10.93 18.67
N SER A 68 1.44 -12.19 18.23
CA SER A 68 2.08 -13.25 19.02
C SER A 68 3.53 -12.92 19.38
N ASN A 69 4.26 -12.21 18.52
CA ASN A 69 5.64 -11.73 18.76
C ASN A 69 5.74 -10.68 19.90
N PHE A 70 4.61 -10.19 20.39
CA PHE A 70 4.51 -9.20 21.44
C PHE A 70 3.81 -9.72 22.70
N ILE A 71 3.49 -11.01 22.78
CA ILE A 71 2.91 -11.61 23.99
C ILE A 71 3.82 -11.35 25.20
N GLY A 72 3.20 -10.98 26.33
CA GLY A 72 3.90 -10.60 27.56
C GLY A 72 4.51 -9.20 27.53
N LYS A 73 4.48 -8.50 26.39
CA LYS A 73 4.92 -7.10 26.29
C LYS A 73 3.75 -6.15 26.52
N PRO A 74 3.99 -4.96 27.08
CA PRO A 74 2.97 -3.95 27.19
C PRO A 74 2.62 -3.38 25.81
N LEU A 75 1.33 -3.12 25.59
CA LEU A 75 0.80 -2.46 24.40
C LEU A 75 1.15 -0.97 24.46
N THR A 76 2.38 -0.68 24.06
CA THR A 76 3.00 0.66 24.11
C THR A 76 3.22 1.21 22.71
N PRO A 77 3.59 2.49 22.58
CA PRO A 77 4.12 3.03 21.33
C PRO A 77 5.18 2.15 20.66
N THR A 78 6.03 1.45 21.44
CA THR A 78 7.05 0.53 20.91
C THR A 78 6.45 -0.67 20.17
N THR A 79 5.34 -1.23 20.65
CA THR A 79 4.64 -2.32 19.96
C THR A 79 4.08 -1.82 18.62
N LEU A 80 3.49 -0.62 18.61
CA LEU A 80 3.00 0.01 17.39
C LEU A 80 4.13 0.26 16.37
N VAL A 81 5.28 0.79 16.81
CA VAL A 81 6.48 0.94 15.97
C VAL A 81 6.89 -0.41 15.34
N GLY A 82 6.87 -1.48 16.15
CA GLY A 82 7.20 -2.82 15.67
C GLY A 82 6.30 -3.28 14.53
N VAL A 83 4.99 -3.08 14.66
CA VAL A 83 4.00 -3.44 13.62
C VAL A 83 4.17 -2.54 12.39
N MET A 84 4.38 -1.23 12.57
CA MET A 84 4.64 -0.30 11.47
C MET A 84 5.86 -0.71 10.66
N LYS A 85 6.95 -1.13 11.32
CA LYS A 85 8.17 -1.60 10.66
C LYS A 85 7.94 -2.86 9.82
N ILE A 86 7.03 -3.75 10.24
CA ILE A 86 6.65 -4.92 9.43
C ILE A 86 5.96 -4.46 8.12
N ALA A 87 5.04 -3.49 8.20
CA ALA A 87 4.38 -2.92 7.02
C ALA A 87 5.36 -2.20 6.10
N GLU A 88 6.27 -1.40 6.67
CA GLU A 88 7.32 -0.69 5.94
C GLU A 88 8.24 -1.66 5.20
N ASN A 89 8.72 -2.70 5.90
CA ASN A 89 9.56 -3.74 5.29
C ASN A 89 8.83 -4.45 4.15
N HIS A 90 7.55 -4.80 4.33
CA HIS A 90 6.75 -5.41 3.27
C HIS A 90 6.59 -4.50 2.05
N ALA A 91 6.34 -3.21 2.26
CA ALA A 91 6.28 -2.22 1.18
C ALA A 91 7.62 -2.09 0.44
N ASN A 92 8.73 -1.99 1.16
CA ASN A 92 10.07 -1.91 0.57
C ASN A 92 10.41 -3.18 -0.22
N MET A 93 10.14 -4.36 0.34
CA MET A 93 10.35 -5.64 -0.37
C MET A 93 9.51 -5.72 -1.64
N THR A 94 8.26 -5.27 -1.60
CA THR A 94 7.41 -5.26 -2.79
C THR A 94 7.96 -4.31 -3.84
N ARG A 95 8.40 -3.12 -3.43
CA ARG A 95 9.03 -2.14 -4.31
C ARG A 95 10.27 -2.68 -5.02
N VAL A 96 11.10 -3.47 -4.34
CA VAL A 96 12.28 -4.14 -4.93
C VAL A 96 11.90 -5.14 -6.03
N LYS A 97 10.70 -5.74 -6.00
CA LYS A 97 10.23 -6.65 -7.06
C LYS A 97 9.84 -5.92 -8.35
N ILE A 98 9.36 -4.68 -8.23
CA ILE A 98 8.75 -3.93 -9.35
C ILE A 98 9.72 -3.68 -10.51
N PRO A 99 11.00 -3.29 -10.30
CA PRO A 99 11.97 -3.15 -11.39
C PRO A 99 12.14 -4.42 -12.25
N GLY A 100 12.08 -5.60 -11.62
CA GLY A 100 12.13 -6.88 -12.33
C GLY A 100 10.91 -7.08 -13.23
N LEU A 101 9.71 -6.77 -12.72
CA LEU A 101 8.46 -6.84 -13.48
C LEU A 101 8.44 -5.83 -14.66
N LEU A 102 8.96 -4.62 -14.45
CA LEU A 102 9.13 -3.61 -15.48
C LEU A 102 10.06 -4.08 -16.59
N LYS A 103 11.24 -4.61 -16.21
CA LYS A 103 12.21 -5.13 -17.18
C LYS A 103 11.61 -6.26 -18.02
N ASN A 104 10.97 -7.24 -17.38
CA ASN A 104 10.32 -8.35 -18.08
C ASN A 104 9.26 -7.84 -19.07
N THR A 105 8.45 -6.85 -18.67
CA THR A 105 7.43 -6.26 -19.55
C THR A 105 8.06 -5.51 -20.74
N LYS A 106 9.13 -4.75 -20.52
CA LYS A 106 9.89 -4.06 -21.58
C LYS A 106 10.54 -5.04 -22.56
N ASP A 107 11.04 -6.17 -22.05
CA ASP A 107 11.62 -7.24 -22.87
C ASP A 107 10.53 -7.93 -23.71
N GLU A 108 9.34 -8.19 -23.14
CA GLU A 108 8.18 -8.72 -23.87
C GLU A 108 7.72 -7.77 -24.99
N ILE A 109 7.64 -6.45 -24.72
CA ILE A 109 7.34 -5.42 -25.72
C ILE A 109 8.38 -5.47 -26.86
N SER A 110 9.66 -5.53 -26.52
CA SER A 110 10.76 -5.54 -27.50
C SER A 110 10.73 -6.82 -28.36
N LYS A 111 10.47 -7.98 -27.75
CA LYS A 111 10.28 -9.24 -28.47
C LYS A 111 9.09 -9.14 -29.42
N LEU A 112 7.95 -8.64 -28.95
CA LEU A 112 6.76 -8.48 -29.77
C LEU A 112 7.03 -7.58 -30.99
N LYS A 113 7.76 -6.46 -30.81
CA LYS A 113 8.17 -5.56 -31.91
C LYS A 113 9.11 -6.22 -32.93
N SER A 114 9.98 -7.13 -32.50
CA SER A 114 10.97 -7.79 -33.37
C SER A 114 10.42 -9.00 -34.15
N THR A 115 9.33 -9.61 -33.70
CA THR A 115 8.65 -10.66 -34.46
C THR A 115 8.00 -10.10 -35.74
N ASN A 116 8.52 -10.48 -36.92
CA ASN A 116 8.04 -10.12 -38.28
C ASN A 116 6.62 -10.60 -38.64
N HIS A 117 5.82 -11.05 -37.67
CA HIS A 117 4.48 -11.55 -37.91
C HIS A 117 3.49 -10.38 -37.97
N ARG A 118 3.05 -10.03 -39.20
CA ARG A 118 2.02 -9.03 -39.54
C ARG A 118 1.67 -8.09 -38.37
N PRO A 119 2.45 -7.01 -38.14
CA PRO A 119 2.23 -6.05 -37.04
C PRO A 119 0.84 -5.37 -37.09
N ASN A 120 0.13 -5.50 -38.21
CA ASN A 120 -1.23 -5.01 -38.40
C ASN A 120 -2.33 -6.00 -38.03
N SER A 121 -2.01 -7.21 -37.54
CA SER A 121 -3.02 -8.11 -36.99
C SER A 121 -3.64 -7.50 -35.72
N PHE A 122 -4.96 -7.69 -35.56
CA PHE A 122 -5.70 -7.20 -34.40
C PHE A 122 -5.09 -7.71 -33.07
N SER A 123 -4.67 -8.98 -33.06
CA SER A 123 -4.01 -9.62 -31.91
C SER A 123 -2.68 -8.96 -31.52
N HIS A 124 -1.85 -8.55 -32.48
CA HIS A 124 -0.58 -7.87 -32.18
C HIS A 124 -0.80 -6.49 -31.54
N LYS A 125 -1.73 -5.70 -32.09
CA LYS A 125 -2.07 -4.37 -31.54
C LYS A 125 -2.64 -4.48 -30.13
N GLU A 126 -3.50 -5.47 -29.89
CA GLU A 126 -4.07 -5.75 -28.57
C GLU A 126 -2.98 -6.15 -27.57
N ALA A 127 -2.10 -7.09 -27.91
CA ALA A 127 -0.98 -7.47 -27.05
C ALA A 127 -0.05 -6.30 -26.71
N MET A 128 0.28 -5.46 -27.70
CA MET A 128 1.10 -4.27 -27.50
C MET A 128 0.44 -3.27 -26.53
N TYR A 129 -0.86 -3.01 -26.71
CA TYR A 129 -1.63 -2.15 -25.80
C TYR A 129 -1.62 -2.69 -24.36
N ILE A 130 -1.81 -3.99 -24.20
CA ILE A 130 -1.82 -4.67 -22.90
C ILE A 130 -0.47 -4.51 -22.19
N LEU A 131 0.64 -4.78 -22.90
CA LEU A 131 1.97 -4.69 -22.32
C LEU A 131 2.35 -3.25 -21.96
N ASN A 132 2.05 -2.27 -22.82
CA ASN A 132 2.28 -0.86 -22.51
C ASN A 132 1.48 -0.40 -21.28
N LYS A 133 0.23 -0.87 -21.13
CA LYS A 133 -0.58 -0.56 -19.95
C LYS A 133 0.00 -1.21 -18.68
N LYS A 134 0.50 -2.43 -18.78
CA LYS A 134 1.18 -3.15 -17.69
C LYS A 134 2.46 -2.43 -17.26
N GLU A 135 3.28 -1.98 -18.21
CA GLU A 135 4.49 -1.18 -17.97
C GLU A 135 4.15 0.10 -17.21
N SER A 136 3.24 0.91 -17.75
CA SER A 136 2.79 2.16 -17.12
C SER A 136 2.24 1.93 -15.71
N LYS A 137 1.51 0.83 -15.50
CA LYS A 137 0.98 0.47 -14.19
C LYS A 137 2.10 0.16 -13.20
N TYR A 138 3.09 -0.63 -13.58
CA TYR A 138 4.21 -0.92 -12.68
C TYR A 138 5.05 0.32 -12.34
N GLU A 139 5.23 1.26 -13.27
CA GLU A 139 5.87 2.55 -12.96
C GLU A 139 5.07 3.36 -11.94
N GLN A 140 3.74 3.34 -12.04
CA GLN A 140 2.86 3.94 -11.04
C GLN A 140 2.99 3.20 -9.69
N CYS A 141 3.04 1.87 -9.71
CA CYS A 141 3.15 1.06 -8.50
C CYS A 141 4.42 1.38 -7.70
N ASP A 142 5.58 1.56 -8.36
CA ASP A 142 6.83 1.92 -7.67
C ASP A 142 6.68 3.24 -6.90
N LYS A 143 6.10 4.25 -7.56
CA LYS A 143 5.83 5.57 -6.94
C LYS A 143 4.84 5.46 -5.79
N SER A 144 3.77 4.69 -5.97
CA SER A 144 2.76 4.44 -4.94
C SER A 144 3.35 3.77 -3.69
N TYR A 145 4.18 2.73 -3.87
CA TYR A 145 4.85 2.07 -2.75
C TYR A 145 5.87 2.97 -2.07
N ALA A 146 6.62 3.79 -2.81
CA ALA A 146 7.52 4.79 -2.25
C ALA A 146 6.75 5.83 -1.39
N TYR A 147 5.61 6.31 -1.89
CA TYR A 147 4.75 7.22 -1.14
C TYR A 147 4.17 6.54 0.10
N ALA A 148 3.71 5.29 0.01
CA ALA A 148 3.20 4.54 1.16
C ALA A 148 4.24 4.39 2.27
N VAL A 149 5.51 4.10 1.92
CA VAL A 149 6.62 4.08 2.88
C VAL A 149 6.82 5.46 3.51
N SER A 150 6.79 6.53 2.72
CA SER A 150 6.87 7.90 3.25
C SER A 150 5.73 8.23 4.22
N GLN A 151 4.51 7.76 3.96
CA GLN A 151 3.38 7.95 4.87
C GLN A 151 3.60 7.19 6.18
N LEU A 152 4.09 5.95 6.13
CA LEU A 152 4.41 5.18 7.33
C LEU A 152 5.50 5.87 8.18
N ASN A 153 6.54 6.40 7.54
CA ASN A 153 7.65 7.08 8.21
C ASN A 153 7.27 8.46 8.76
N GLY A 154 6.23 9.09 8.19
CA GLY A 154 5.70 10.38 8.65
C GLY A 154 4.78 10.30 9.87
N ILE A 155 4.42 9.09 10.34
CA ILE A 155 3.49 8.92 11.45
C ILE A 155 4.08 9.47 12.76
N ASN A 156 3.43 10.48 13.32
CA ASN A 156 3.64 10.90 14.69
C ASN A 156 2.77 10.06 15.64
N ILE A 157 3.40 9.10 16.32
CA ILE A 157 2.72 8.11 17.18
C ILE A 157 1.99 8.77 18.37
N SER A 158 2.37 9.97 18.76
CA SER A 158 1.68 10.74 19.82
C SER A 158 0.34 11.33 19.36
N ASN A 159 0.04 11.32 18.05
CA ASN A 159 -1.19 11.88 17.48
C ASN A 159 -2.01 10.80 16.75
N LYS A 160 -3.09 10.32 17.39
CA LYS A 160 -3.97 9.28 16.84
C LYS A 160 -4.65 9.65 15.51
N ILE A 161 -4.98 10.92 15.30
CA ILE A 161 -5.57 11.39 14.04
C ILE A 161 -4.54 11.28 12.92
N SER A 162 -3.30 11.70 13.20
CA SER A 162 -2.16 11.58 12.28
C SER A 162 -1.93 10.12 11.86
N ILE A 163 -1.94 9.16 12.80
CA ILE A 163 -1.79 7.73 12.48
C ILE A 163 -2.85 7.29 11.46
N LYS A 164 -4.12 7.60 11.72
CA LYS A 164 -5.24 7.15 10.88
C LYS A 164 -5.16 7.72 9.46
N ASP A 165 -4.81 8.98 9.31
CA ASP A 165 -4.75 9.64 8.01
C ASP A 165 -3.55 9.15 7.18
N HIS A 166 -2.36 9.05 7.79
CA HIS A 166 -1.19 8.48 7.10
C HIS A 166 -1.43 7.04 6.65
N ILE A 167 -2.02 6.21 7.51
CA ILE A 167 -2.33 4.82 7.15
C ILE A 167 -3.33 4.75 5.99
N ARG A 168 -4.38 5.55 6.00
CA ARG A 168 -5.35 5.61 4.89
C ARG A 168 -4.71 6.06 3.59
N ASN A 169 -3.86 7.09 3.64
CA ASN A 169 -3.14 7.57 2.46
C ASN A 169 -2.20 6.49 1.91
N ALA A 170 -1.51 5.76 2.78
CA ALA A 170 -0.65 4.64 2.38
C ALA A 170 -1.46 3.52 1.71
N MET A 171 -2.58 3.11 2.31
CA MET A 171 -3.48 2.10 1.75
C MET A 171 -4.04 2.53 0.40
N GLN A 172 -4.50 3.77 0.28
CA GLN A 172 -5.05 4.31 -0.97
C GLN A 172 -4.00 4.32 -2.07
N ALA A 173 -2.75 4.71 -1.77
CA ALA A 173 -1.68 4.71 -2.74
C ALA A 173 -1.38 3.30 -3.29
N VAL A 174 -1.30 2.29 -2.42
CA VAL A 174 -1.07 0.89 -2.83
C VAL A 174 -2.32 0.29 -3.49
N TRP A 175 -3.52 0.73 -3.13
CA TRP A 175 -4.73 0.28 -3.80
C TRP A 175 -4.76 0.67 -5.28
N LEU A 176 -4.18 1.83 -5.63
CA LEU A 176 -3.98 2.26 -7.01
C LEU A 176 -3.00 1.35 -7.77
N CYS A 177 -2.27 0.44 -7.12
CA CYS A 177 -1.42 -0.55 -7.78
C CYS A 177 -2.22 -1.73 -8.37
N ASN A 178 -3.45 -1.98 -7.90
CA ASN A 178 -4.25 -3.09 -8.40
C ASN A 178 -4.59 -2.88 -9.88
N MET A 179 -4.40 -3.92 -10.69
CA MET A 179 -4.78 -3.92 -12.11
C MET A 179 -6.30 -3.83 -12.25
N ASP A 180 -6.77 -3.03 -13.22
CA ASP A 180 -8.19 -2.96 -13.53
C ASP A 180 -8.73 -4.37 -13.82
N HIS A 181 -9.79 -4.80 -13.15
CA HIS A 181 -10.43 -6.10 -13.40
C HIS A 181 -10.88 -6.29 -14.86
N LYS A 182 -11.12 -5.21 -15.61
CA LYS A 182 -11.44 -5.25 -17.05
C LYS A 182 -10.26 -5.72 -17.91
N LEU A 183 -9.03 -5.60 -17.43
CA LEU A 183 -7.82 -6.08 -18.08
C LEU A 183 -7.60 -7.58 -17.82
N ALA A 184 -8.06 -8.10 -16.68
CA ALA A 184 -7.96 -9.52 -16.34
C ALA A 184 -8.83 -10.43 -17.23
N PHE A 185 -9.82 -9.87 -17.95
CA PHE A 185 -10.79 -10.64 -18.74
C PHE A 185 -10.30 -11.10 -20.12
N LYS A 186 -9.07 -10.79 -20.55
CA LYS A 186 -8.54 -11.19 -21.87
C LYS A 186 -7.11 -11.74 -21.81
N GLY A 187 -6.93 -12.89 -21.17
CA GLY A 187 -5.65 -13.61 -21.21
C GLY A 187 -4.46 -12.86 -20.63
N MET A 188 -4.70 -11.82 -19.82
CA MET A 188 -3.64 -11.21 -19.02
C MET A 188 -3.29 -12.15 -17.87
N PRO A 189 -1.99 -12.32 -17.58
CA PRO A 189 -1.56 -13.05 -16.40
C PRO A 189 -2.12 -12.36 -15.14
N GLU A 190 -2.36 -13.18 -14.13
CA GLU A 190 -2.80 -12.78 -12.80
C GLU A 190 -2.03 -11.55 -12.30
N ASP A 191 -2.72 -10.63 -11.61
CA ASP A 191 -2.07 -9.43 -11.05
C ASP A 191 -1.02 -9.87 -10.02
N VAL A 192 0.23 -9.94 -10.47
CA VAL A 192 1.38 -10.45 -9.72
C VAL A 192 1.58 -9.69 -8.39
N LEU A 193 1.15 -8.42 -8.33
CA LEU A 193 1.27 -7.60 -7.13
C LEU A 193 0.03 -7.66 -6.24
N ALA A 194 -1.10 -8.21 -6.69
CA ALA A 194 -2.33 -8.25 -5.89
C ALA A 194 -2.16 -8.94 -4.52
N PRO A 195 -1.42 -10.05 -4.38
CA PRO A 195 -1.15 -10.63 -3.05
C PRO A 195 -0.35 -9.68 -2.15
N ASP A 196 0.67 -9.01 -2.68
CA ASP A 196 1.49 -8.06 -1.94
C ASP A 196 0.70 -6.80 -1.56
N ASN A 197 -0.14 -6.27 -2.46
CA ASN A 197 -1.04 -5.14 -2.21
C ASN A 197 -2.03 -5.48 -1.09
N ARG A 198 -2.61 -6.68 -1.14
CA ARG A 198 -3.56 -7.16 -0.13
C ARG A 198 -2.89 -7.35 1.24
N LYS A 199 -1.72 -7.96 1.26
CA LYS A 199 -0.96 -8.13 2.52
C LYS A 199 -0.60 -6.78 3.13
N PHE A 200 -0.22 -5.80 2.31
CA PHE A 200 0.04 -4.44 2.78
C PHE A 200 -1.20 -3.80 3.41
N ASP A 201 -2.36 -3.92 2.74
CA ASP A 201 -3.65 -3.45 3.25
C ASP A 201 -4.01 -4.10 4.60
N ASP A 202 -3.85 -5.42 4.73
CA ASP A 202 -4.04 -6.15 5.99
C ASP A 202 -3.10 -5.63 7.10
N LEU A 203 -1.83 -5.39 6.79
CA LEU A 203 -0.85 -4.83 7.74
C LEU A 203 -1.25 -3.43 8.21
N CYS A 204 -1.69 -2.57 7.29
CA CYS A 204 -2.20 -1.24 7.61
C CYS A 204 -3.44 -1.29 8.53
N TYR A 205 -4.36 -2.23 8.28
CA TYR A 205 -5.48 -2.45 9.18
C TYR A 205 -5.04 -2.90 10.58
N ILE A 206 -4.04 -3.78 10.67
CA ILE A 206 -3.49 -4.22 11.96
C ILE A 206 -2.86 -3.05 12.73
N ILE A 207 -2.15 -2.14 12.04
CA ILE A 207 -1.64 -0.90 12.66
C ILE A 207 -2.79 -0.09 13.26
N MET A 208 -3.91 0.07 12.53
CA MET A 208 -5.08 0.79 13.06
C MET A 208 -5.66 0.12 14.31
N ILE A 209 -5.76 -1.21 14.34
CA ILE A 209 -6.22 -1.99 15.51
C ILE A 209 -5.29 -1.76 16.71
N VAL A 210 -3.97 -1.85 16.51
CA VAL A 210 -2.97 -1.69 17.57
C VAL A 210 -2.92 -0.25 18.10
N SER A 211 -3.14 0.74 17.23
CA SER A 211 -3.18 2.16 17.61
C SER A 211 -4.42 2.55 18.44
N ASN A 212 -5.49 1.75 18.35
CA ASN A 212 -6.74 2.00 19.05
C ASN A 212 -7.42 0.68 19.47
N PRO A 213 -6.83 -0.03 20.45
CA PRO A 213 -7.38 -1.29 20.93
C PRO A 213 -8.76 -1.06 21.54
N LYS A 214 -9.78 -1.80 21.11
CA LYS A 214 -11.11 -1.74 21.72
C LYS A 214 -11.06 -2.32 23.14
N ASN A 215 -11.71 -1.64 24.08
CA ASN A 215 -11.81 -2.07 25.47
C ASN A 215 -12.67 -3.31 25.65
#